data_AF-A0AA97E0L7-F1
#
_entry.id   AF-A0AA97E0L7-F1
#
_cell.length_a   1.000
_cell.length_b   1.000
_cell.length_c   1.000
_cell.angle_alpha   90.00
_cell.angle_beta   90.00
_cell.angle_gamma   90.00
#
_symmetry.space_group_name_H-M   'P 1'
#
loop_
_entity.id
_entity.type
_entity.pdbx_description
1 polymer ?
#
loop_
_entity_poly.entity_id
_entity_poly.type
_entity_poly.pdbx_seq_one_letter_code
_entity_poly.pdbx_strand_id
1 'polypeptide(L)'
;MLQDIRDKSQGIVVKIIVGFIVVTFALFGVDALVTSFNSSETVAEVDGVEITRTELLQSAETQRRQLISMMGGQIRPELLEDSLLQRRALDELIQRAVLTNQAADLGLGVSDAQVDSYLLQAEQFQTNGQFDQNKYLSFIQSLSFTPLAFKERIKQDVLIQQPRNAIAGSEFVLPYQVDSVSALQSQERSYDYATYSLADESEMTSVSDDELQAYYEENKESFKTPEQVKVNYVVISSSDFYGKVQVTDAELQSAYEASIAGLAKEERFASHILIDTSERSDEEAKARLDEVQAKLDSGVSFADLAAEYSDDIGSKNDGGNLGYIEKGSIDEAFDDALFSMEKDEVKSAKSPIWLSFD
;
A
#
# COMPACT_ATOMS: atom_id res chain seq x y z
N MET A 1 45.26 -41.55 -22.19
CA MET A 1 44.57 -41.51 -20.89
C MET A 1 43.07 -41.25 -20.99
N LEU A 2 42.57 -40.11 -21.51
CA LEU A 2 41.12 -39.90 -21.66
C LEU A 2 40.47 -40.78 -22.75
N GLN A 3 41.19 -41.09 -23.83
CA GLN A 3 40.74 -42.03 -24.87
C GLN A 3 40.69 -43.49 -24.38
N ASP A 4 41.63 -43.91 -23.54
CA ASP A 4 41.65 -45.27 -22.96
C ASP A 4 40.47 -45.52 -22.00
N ILE A 5 40.01 -44.47 -21.31
CA ILE A 5 38.81 -44.50 -20.46
C ILE A 5 37.56 -44.62 -21.35
N ARG A 6 37.50 -43.89 -22.47
CA ARG A 6 36.38 -43.97 -23.43
C ARG A 6 36.27 -45.35 -24.07
N ASP A 7 37.39 -45.92 -24.51
CA ASP A 7 37.38 -47.20 -25.22
C ASP A 7 37.11 -48.38 -24.26
N LYS A 8 37.54 -48.30 -22.99
CA LYS A 8 37.16 -49.28 -21.96
C LYS A 8 35.72 -49.12 -21.47
N SER A 9 35.11 -47.93 -21.56
CA SER A 9 33.71 -47.69 -21.16
C SER A 9 32.67 -48.29 -22.12
N GLN A 10 33.08 -48.70 -23.33
CA GLN A 10 32.22 -49.31 -24.34
C GLN A 10 32.05 -50.84 -24.19
N GLY A 11 32.82 -51.48 -23.30
CA GLY A 11 32.75 -52.92 -23.06
C GLY A 11 31.43 -53.37 -22.43
N ILE A 12 30.95 -54.56 -22.80
CA ILE A 12 29.71 -55.17 -22.28
C ILE A 12 29.71 -55.21 -20.74
N VAL A 13 30.86 -55.47 -20.12
CA VAL A 13 31.02 -55.49 -18.66
C VAL A 13 30.72 -54.13 -18.02
N VAL A 14 31.14 -53.02 -18.64
CA VAL A 14 30.85 -51.67 -18.13
C VAL A 14 29.36 -51.34 -18.31
N LYS A 15 28.74 -51.74 -19.42
CA LYS A 15 27.29 -51.57 -19.62
C LYS A 15 26.46 -52.36 -18.58
N ILE A 16 26.92 -53.54 -18.18
CA ILE A 16 26.28 -54.33 -17.10
C ILE A 16 26.43 -53.61 -15.76
N ILE A 17 27.62 -53.11 -15.43
CA ILE A 17 27.86 -52.38 -14.16
C ILE A 17 27.06 -51.08 -14.11
N VAL A 18 27.06 -50.28 -15.18
CA VAL A 18 26.26 -49.05 -15.27
C VAL A 18 24.77 -49.37 -15.22
N GLY A 19 24.32 -50.41 -15.91
CA GLY A 19 22.94 -50.88 -15.82
C GLY A 19 22.57 -51.28 -14.39
N PHE A 20 23.46 -51.97 -13.68
CA PHE A 20 23.24 -52.33 -12.28
C PHE A 20 23.17 -51.09 -11.39
N ILE A 21 24.09 -50.14 -11.52
CA ILE A 21 24.08 -48.87 -10.77
C ILE A 21 22.79 -48.08 -11.04
N VAL A 22 22.37 -47.97 -12.30
CA VAL A 22 21.12 -47.28 -12.68
C VAL A 22 19.91 -47.98 -12.07
N VAL A 23 19.86 -49.32 -12.07
CA VAL A 23 18.78 -50.09 -11.44
C VAL A 23 18.80 -49.92 -9.91
N THR A 24 19.97 -49.92 -9.27
CA THR A 24 20.06 -49.68 -7.81
C THR A 24 19.64 -48.26 -7.45
N PHE A 25 20.04 -47.25 -8.23
CA PHE A 25 19.60 -45.86 -8.04
C PHE A 25 18.12 -45.68 -8.35
N ALA A 26 17.57 -46.38 -9.35
CA ALA A 26 16.15 -46.34 -9.69
C ALA A 26 15.27 -47.02 -8.61
N LEU A 27 15.75 -48.11 -8.01
CA LEU A 27 15.01 -48.88 -6.99
C LEU A 27 15.18 -48.32 -5.57
N PHE A 28 16.34 -47.75 -5.22
CA PHE A 28 16.64 -47.30 -3.84
C PHE A 28 16.98 -45.81 -3.73
N GLY A 29 17.46 -45.17 -4.80
CA GLY A 29 17.86 -43.76 -4.80
C GLY A 29 16.68 -42.79 -4.93
N VAL A 30 15.59 -43.20 -5.59
CA VAL A 30 14.38 -42.38 -5.74
C VAL A 30 13.65 -42.24 -4.41
N ASP A 31 13.53 -43.32 -3.64
CA ASP A 31 12.86 -43.31 -2.33
C ASP A 31 13.59 -42.42 -1.30
N ALA A 32 14.93 -42.42 -1.34
CA ALA A 32 15.75 -41.56 -0.47
C ALA A 32 15.65 -40.06 -0.83
N LEU A 33 15.57 -39.74 -2.13
CA LEU A 33 15.30 -38.36 -2.56
C LEU A 33 13.89 -37.93 -2.13
N VAL A 34 12.87 -38.75 -2.42
CA VAL A 34 11.46 -38.44 -2.14
C VAL A 34 11.20 -38.31 -0.64
N THR A 35 11.80 -39.16 0.21
CA THR A 35 11.66 -39.08 1.67
C THR A 35 12.34 -37.84 2.25
N SER A 36 13.41 -37.33 1.61
CA SER A 36 14.08 -36.10 2.01
C SER A 36 13.36 -34.83 1.55
N PHE A 37 12.47 -34.91 0.56
CA PHE A 37 11.57 -33.83 0.14
C PHE A 37 10.23 -33.85 0.89
N ASN A 38 9.82 -35.01 1.44
CA ASN A 38 8.57 -35.20 2.17
C ASN A 38 8.72 -35.26 3.69
N SER A 39 9.90 -34.99 4.25
CA SER A 39 10.07 -34.76 5.69
C SER A 39 9.56 -33.37 6.09
N SER A 40 8.31 -33.08 5.73
CA SER A 40 7.54 -31.97 6.29
C SER A 40 7.09 -32.38 7.69
N GLU A 41 8.02 -32.39 8.63
CA GLU A 41 7.70 -32.54 10.05
C GLU A 41 6.60 -31.53 10.41
N THR A 42 5.41 -32.01 10.74
CA THR A 42 4.27 -31.17 11.14
C THR A 42 4.58 -30.54 12.50
N VAL A 43 4.60 -29.22 12.55
CA VAL A 43 4.88 -28.47 13.78
C VAL A 43 3.60 -28.01 14.49
N ALA A 44 2.50 -27.90 13.75
CA ALA A 44 1.17 -27.63 14.27
C ALA A 44 0.10 -28.10 13.28
N GLU A 45 -1.14 -28.26 13.75
CA GLU A 45 -2.30 -28.60 12.92
C GLU A 45 -3.47 -27.69 13.34
N VAL A 46 -4.17 -27.13 12.37
CA VAL A 46 -5.31 -26.22 12.58
C VAL A 46 -6.48 -26.69 11.73
N ASP A 47 -7.50 -27.25 12.37
CA ASP A 47 -8.71 -27.82 11.73
C ASP A 47 -8.41 -28.77 10.56
N GLY A 48 -7.42 -29.66 10.73
CA GLY A 48 -7.00 -30.61 9.71
C GLY A 48 -6.00 -30.06 8.68
N VAL A 49 -5.62 -28.78 8.77
CA VAL A 49 -4.55 -28.18 7.96
C VAL A 49 -3.24 -28.27 8.72
N GLU A 50 -2.31 -29.06 8.20
CA GLU A 50 -0.97 -29.21 8.76
C GLU A 50 -0.09 -27.99 8.43
N ILE A 51 0.58 -27.45 9.46
CA ILE A 51 1.64 -26.46 9.31
C ILE A 51 2.96 -27.21 9.42
N THR A 52 3.74 -27.15 8.36
CA THR A 52 5.00 -27.88 8.23
C THR A 52 6.17 -27.07 8.80
N ARG A 53 7.23 -27.77 9.21
CA ARG A 53 8.48 -27.14 9.65
C ARG A 53 9.10 -26.26 8.57
N THR A 54 8.94 -26.63 7.30
CA THR A 54 9.41 -25.84 6.16
C THR A 54 8.71 -24.49 6.09
N GLU A 55 7.39 -24.46 6.22
CA GLU A 55 6.61 -23.21 6.22
C GLU A 55 6.98 -22.32 7.41
N LEU A 56 7.13 -22.91 8.60
CA LEU A 56 7.56 -22.20 9.80
C LEU A 56 8.90 -21.48 9.58
N LEU A 57 9.90 -22.20 9.05
CA LEU A 57 11.23 -21.63 8.82
C LEU A 57 11.21 -20.55 7.73
N GLN A 58 10.42 -20.73 6.67
CA GLN A 58 10.25 -19.72 5.61
C GLN A 58 9.56 -18.45 6.12
N SER A 59 8.51 -18.60 6.94
CA SER A 59 7.82 -17.47 7.56
C SER A 59 8.74 -16.73 8.54
N ALA A 60 9.48 -17.45 9.40
CA ALA A 60 10.43 -16.86 10.34
C ALA A 60 11.54 -16.06 9.63
N GLU A 61 12.06 -16.58 8.52
CA GLU A 61 13.04 -15.86 7.70
C GLU A 61 12.44 -14.61 7.04
N THR A 62 11.18 -14.66 6.60
CA THR A 62 10.48 -13.49 6.06
C THR A 62 10.33 -12.40 7.12
N GLN A 63 9.94 -12.77 8.34
CA GLN A 63 9.84 -11.86 9.49
C GLN A 63 11.21 -11.24 9.86
N ARG A 64 12.28 -12.05 9.81
CA ARG A 64 13.66 -11.57 10.02
C ARG A 64 14.02 -10.49 9.02
N ARG A 65 13.81 -10.74 7.72
CA ARG A 65 14.12 -9.75 6.66
C ARG A 65 13.33 -8.47 6.82
N GLN A 66 12.03 -8.56 7.13
CA GLN A 66 11.18 -7.39 7.34
C GLN A 66 11.67 -6.53 8.50
N LEU A 67 12.04 -7.14 9.63
CA LEU A 67 12.59 -6.42 10.78
C LEU A 67 13.92 -5.73 10.45
N ILE A 68 14.83 -6.41 9.74
CA ILE A 68 16.11 -5.83 9.31
C ILE A 68 15.87 -4.63 8.37
N SER A 69 14.93 -4.75 7.42
CA SER A 69 14.56 -3.67 6.50
C SER A 69 13.96 -2.46 7.23
N MET A 70 13.07 -2.67 8.21
CA MET A 70 12.45 -1.58 8.98
C MET A 70 13.45 -0.81 9.85
N MET A 71 14.48 -1.48 10.34
CA MET A 71 15.51 -0.87 11.20
C MET A 71 16.74 -0.38 10.40
N GLY A 72 16.59 -0.19 9.10
CA GLY A 72 17.62 0.41 8.25
C GLY A 72 18.87 -0.45 8.07
N GLY A 73 18.78 -1.77 8.24
CA GLY A 73 19.90 -2.70 8.02
C GLY A 73 21.03 -2.63 9.07
N GLN A 74 20.87 -1.86 10.14
CA GLN A 74 21.92 -1.67 11.17
C GLN A 74 21.88 -2.71 12.30
N ILE A 75 20.84 -3.56 12.34
CA ILE A 75 20.73 -4.59 13.37
C ILE A 75 21.55 -5.81 12.97
N ARG A 76 22.44 -6.19 13.89
CA ARG A 76 23.19 -7.43 13.82
C ARG A 76 22.22 -8.62 13.87
N PRO A 77 22.22 -9.52 12.87
CA PRO A 77 21.32 -10.67 12.84
C PRO A 77 21.36 -11.52 14.11
N GLU A 78 22.50 -11.54 14.81
CA GLU A 78 22.71 -12.30 16.04
C GLU A 78 21.92 -11.75 17.25
N LEU A 79 21.42 -10.52 17.16
CA LEU A 79 20.55 -9.93 18.18
C LEU A 79 19.08 -10.36 18.02
N LEU A 80 18.72 -10.98 16.89
CA LEU A 80 17.38 -11.49 16.65
C LEU A 80 17.31 -12.94 17.12
N GLU A 81 16.64 -13.19 18.24
CA GLU A 81 16.46 -14.55 18.75
C GLU A 81 15.61 -15.40 17.79
N ASP A 82 16.19 -16.47 17.25
CA ASP A 82 15.52 -17.38 16.32
C ASP A 82 14.24 -18.00 16.89
N SER A 83 14.23 -18.31 18.19
CA SER A 83 13.06 -18.88 18.87
C SER A 83 11.89 -17.90 18.91
N LEU A 84 12.15 -16.62 19.13
CA LEU A 84 11.14 -15.57 19.12
C LEU A 84 10.55 -15.38 17.72
N LEU A 85 11.41 -15.38 16.70
CA LEU A 85 11.00 -15.28 15.30
C LEU A 85 10.15 -16.47 14.87
N GLN A 86 10.58 -17.69 15.20
CA GLN A 86 9.80 -18.90 14.93
C GLN A 86 8.46 -18.88 15.66
N ARG A 87 8.41 -18.46 16.92
CA ARG A 87 7.14 -18.36 17.65
C ARG A 87 6.18 -17.38 16.98
N ARG A 88 6.65 -16.18 16.60
CA ARG A 88 5.82 -15.20 15.88
C ARG A 88 5.37 -15.71 14.51
N ALA A 89 6.25 -16.40 13.78
CA ALA A 89 5.93 -17.02 12.50
C ALA A 89 4.86 -18.12 12.67
N LEU A 90 4.98 -18.96 13.70
CA LEU A 90 3.99 -19.98 14.00
C LEU A 90 2.62 -19.35 14.32
N ASP A 91 2.60 -18.32 15.17
CA ASP A 91 1.37 -17.59 15.51
C ASP A 91 0.70 -16.99 14.25
N GLU A 92 1.49 -16.43 13.33
CA GLU A 92 1.00 -15.91 12.04
C GLU A 92 0.42 -17.02 11.16
N LEU A 93 1.11 -18.15 11.04
CA LEU A 93 0.66 -19.30 10.25
C LEU A 93 -0.63 -19.90 10.81
N ILE A 94 -0.73 -20.04 12.14
CA ILE A 94 -1.95 -20.51 12.81
C ILE A 94 -3.11 -19.54 12.53
N GLN A 95 -2.91 -18.24 12.72
CA GLN A 95 -3.95 -17.25 12.43
C GLN A 95 -4.40 -17.29 10.97
N ARG A 96 -3.46 -17.41 10.03
CA ARG A 96 -3.78 -17.52 8.61
C ARG A 96 -4.58 -18.79 8.31
N ALA A 97 -4.21 -19.93 8.89
CA ALA A 97 -4.94 -21.18 8.74
C ALA A 97 -6.39 -21.05 9.26
N VAL A 98 -6.57 -20.53 10.49
CA VAL A 98 -7.90 -20.30 11.08
C VAL A 98 -8.77 -19.41 10.17
N LEU A 99 -8.23 -18.28 9.69
CA LEU A 99 -8.99 -17.35 8.87
C LEU A 99 -9.33 -17.92 7.49
N THR A 100 -8.41 -18.69 6.90
CA THR A 100 -8.64 -19.34 5.60
C THR A 100 -9.69 -20.44 5.72
N ASN A 101 -9.63 -21.26 6.77
CA ASN A 101 -10.62 -22.30 7.06
C ASN A 101 -11.99 -21.68 7.31
N GLN A 102 -12.08 -20.63 8.11
CA GLN A 102 -13.33 -19.92 8.37
C GLN A 102 -13.94 -19.32 7.09
N ALA A 103 -13.11 -18.77 6.19
CA ALA A 103 -13.59 -18.27 4.91
C ALA A 103 -14.12 -19.40 4.01
N ALA A 104 -13.44 -20.55 3.99
CA ALA A 104 -13.89 -21.74 3.27
C ALA A 104 -15.21 -22.30 3.83
N ASP A 105 -15.35 -22.36 5.16
CA ASP A 105 -16.58 -22.80 5.85
C ASP A 105 -17.78 -21.89 5.55
N LEU A 106 -17.54 -20.60 5.34
CA LEU A 106 -18.55 -19.62 4.90
C LEU A 106 -18.88 -19.74 3.40
N GLY A 107 -18.22 -20.65 2.67
CA GLY A 107 -18.39 -20.82 1.23
C GLY A 107 -17.81 -19.65 0.40
N LEU A 108 -16.88 -18.89 0.97
CA LEU A 108 -16.23 -17.78 0.27
C LEU A 108 -15.19 -18.32 -0.70
N GLY A 109 -15.05 -17.63 -1.82
CA GLY A 109 -14.09 -17.97 -2.86
C GLY A 109 -13.56 -16.72 -3.56
N VAL A 110 -12.41 -16.87 -4.20
CA VAL A 110 -11.81 -15.83 -5.04
C VAL A 110 -11.54 -16.45 -6.40
N SER A 111 -12.04 -15.82 -7.46
CA SER A 111 -11.77 -16.28 -8.83
C SER A 111 -10.40 -15.82 -9.29
N ASP A 112 -9.79 -16.53 -10.22
CA ASP A 112 -8.47 -16.13 -10.75
C ASP A 112 -8.53 -14.76 -11.44
N ALA A 113 -9.66 -14.42 -12.05
CA ALA A 113 -9.91 -13.10 -12.64
C ALA A 113 -9.95 -11.97 -11.60
N GLN A 114 -10.48 -12.22 -10.40
CA GLN A 114 -10.42 -11.26 -9.30
C GLN A 114 -8.98 -11.03 -8.83
N VAL A 115 -8.18 -12.10 -8.73
CA VAL A 115 -6.76 -11.98 -8.38
C VAL A 115 -6.01 -11.19 -9.45
N ASP A 116 -6.28 -11.46 -10.73
CA ASP A 116 -5.66 -10.73 -11.83
C ASP A 116 -6.06 -9.24 -11.82
N SER A 117 -7.34 -8.94 -11.58
CA SER A 117 -7.82 -7.56 -11.41
C SER A 117 -7.12 -6.85 -10.25
N TYR A 118 -6.96 -7.52 -9.11
CA TYR A 118 -6.27 -6.97 -7.95
C TYR A 118 -4.81 -6.65 -8.27
N LEU A 119 -4.11 -7.54 -8.97
CA LEU A 119 -2.72 -7.33 -9.40
C LEU A 119 -2.58 -6.19 -10.42
N LEU A 120 -3.52 -6.08 -11.37
CA LEU A 120 -3.53 -5.02 -12.39
C LEU A 120 -3.80 -3.64 -11.78
N GLN A 121 -4.63 -3.56 -10.73
CA GLN A 121 -4.98 -2.31 -10.04
C GLN A 121 -3.94 -1.87 -9.00
N ALA A 122 -3.00 -2.74 -8.64
CA ALA A 122 -1.98 -2.40 -7.65
C ALA A 122 -0.96 -1.39 -8.23
N GLU A 123 -1.03 -0.13 -7.78
CA GLU A 123 -0.18 0.98 -8.26
C GLU A 123 1.33 0.67 -8.23
N GLN A 124 1.78 -0.09 -7.24
CA GLN A 124 3.18 -0.54 -7.13
C GLN A 124 3.66 -1.40 -8.32
N PHE A 125 2.73 -2.01 -9.06
CA PHE A 125 2.99 -2.79 -10.26
C PHE A 125 2.67 -2.01 -11.53
N GLN A 126 2.42 -0.70 -11.43
CA GLN A 126 2.13 0.14 -12.58
C GLN A 126 3.28 1.11 -12.90
N THR A 127 3.35 1.51 -14.16
CA THR A 127 4.15 2.62 -14.69
C THR A 127 3.22 3.44 -15.57
N ASN A 128 3.01 4.72 -15.24
CA ASN A 128 2.06 5.61 -15.93
C ASN A 128 0.62 5.03 -15.97
N GLY A 129 0.16 4.45 -14.86
CA GLY A 129 -1.19 3.85 -14.73
C GLY A 129 -1.39 2.51 -15.46
N GLN A 130 -0.36 1.98 -16.13
CA GLN A 130 -0.42 0.71 -16.85
C GLN A 130 0.44 -0.36 -16.16
N PHE A 131 -0.01 -1.61 -16.18
CA PHE A 131 0.72 -2.71 -15.54
C PHE A 131 2.11 -2.92 -16.16
N ASP A 132 3.13 -2.91 -15.32
CA ASP A 132 4.53 -3.08 -15.67
C ASP A 132 5.00 -4.47 -15.21
N GLN A 133 5.11 -5.39 -16.18
CA GLN A 133 5.52 -6.76 -15.94
C GLN A 133 6.94 -6.85 -15.35
N ASN A 134 7.86 -5.95 -15.70
CA ASN A 134 9.23 -6.00 -15.20
C ASN A 134 9.29 -5.59 -13.73
N LYS A 135 8.51 -4.57 -13.33
CA LYS A 135 8.34 -4.22 -11.90
C LYS A 135 7.73 -5.37 -11.12
N TYR A 136 6.65 -5.95 -11.62
CA TYR A 136 6.01 -7.11 -10.98
C TYR A 136 6.99 -8.27 -10.79
N LEU A 137 7.66 -8.70 -11.86
CA LEU A 137 8.62 -9.81 -11.80
C LEU A 137 9.80 -9.51 -10.87
N SER A 138 10.35 -8.29 -10.92
CA SER A 138 11.45 -7.87 -10.06
C SER A 138 11.03 -7.86 -8.58
N PHE A 139 9.81 -7.40 -8.29
CA PHE A 139 9.25 -7.39 -6.93
C PHE A 139 9.07 -8.81 -6.38
N ILE A 140 8.36 -9.70 -7.09
CA ILE A 140 8.11 -11.05 -6.59
C ILE A 140 9.42 -11.87 -6.47
N GLN A 141 10.40 -11.62 -7.33
CA GLN A 141 11.73 -12.23 -7.23
C GLN A 141 12.49 -11.74 -6.00
N SER A 142 12.38 -10.45 -5.65
CA SER A 142 12.98 -9.92 -4.41
C SER A 142 12.41 -10.59 -3.15
N LEU A 143 11.16 -11.06 -3.24
CA LEU A 143 10.48 -11.80 -2.18
C LEU A 143 10.67 -13.33 -2.30
N SER A 144 11.47 -13.81 -3.26
CA SER A 144 11.72 -15.23 -3.53
C SER A 144 10.47 -16.04 -3.91
N PHE A 145 9.46 -15.40 -4.50
CA PHE A 145 8.27 -16.08 -5.01
C PHE A 145 8.40 -16.42 -6.51
N THR A 146 7.75 -17.51 -6.91
CA THR A 146 7.39 -17.75 -8.32
C THR A 146 6.08 -17.02 -8.65
N PRO A 147 5.79 -16.72 -9.92
CA PRO A 147 4.52 -16.08 -10.30
C PRO A 147 3.28 -16.83 -9.81
N LEU A 148 3.28 -18.17 -9.90
CA LEU A 148 2.16 -18.99 -9.45
C LEU A 148 2.04 -18.97 -7.92
N ALA A 149 3.15 -19.13 -7.20
CA ALA A 149 3.13 -19.11 -5.73
C ALA A 149 2.68 -17.73 -5.19
N PHE A 150 3.08 -16.65 -5.86
CA PHE A 150 2.62 -15.31 -5.52
C PHE A 150 1.12 -15.13 -5.81
N LYS A 151 0.63 -15.62 -6.95
CA LYS A 151 -0.82 -15.54 -7.28
C LYS A 151 -1.67 -16.29 -6.25
N GLU A 152 -1.27 -17.51 -5.87
CA GLU A 152 -1.96 -18.28 -4.81
C GLU A 152 -1.88 -17.58 -3.46
N ARG A 153 -0.76 -16.94 -3.16
CA ARG A 153 -0.62 -16.13 -1.95
C ARG A 153 -1.61 -14.97 -1.93
N ILE A 154 -1.70 -14.20 -3.01
CA ILE A 154 -2.66 -13.09 -3.12
C ILE A 154 -4.09 -13.60 -3.03
N LYS A 155 -4.40 -14.75 -3.65
CA LYS A 155 -5.71 -15.39 -3.56
C LYS A 155 -6.13 -15.66 -2.11
N GLN A 156 -5.23 -16.24 -1.31
CA GLN A 156 -5.47 -16.47 0.12
C GLN A 156 -5.64 -15.16 0.89
N ASP A 157 -4.78 -14.16 0.63
CA ASP A 157 -4.87 -12.87 1.32
C ASP A 157 -6.19 -12.15 0.99
N VAL A 158 -6.63 -12.15 -0.27
CA VAL A 158 -7.93 -11.59 -0.69
C VAL A 158 -9.10 -12.34 -0.05
N LEU A 159 -9.03 -13.68 0.01
CA LEU A 159 -10.06 -14.51 0.63
C LEU A 159 -10.23 -14.17 2.13
N ILE A 160 -9.11 -14.00 2.86
CA ILE A 160 -9.11 -13.62 4.28
C ILE A 160 -9.65 -12.19 4.51
N GLN A 161 -9.43 -11.28 3.55
CA GLN A 161 -9.91 -9.90 3.68
C GLN A 161 -11.43 -9.77 3.53
N GLN A 162 -12.10 -10.62 2.74
CA GLN A 162 -13.55 -10.56 2.55
C GLN A 162 -14.35 -10.60 3.86
N PRO A 163 -14.19 -11.60 4.76
CA PRO A 163 -14.94 -11.63 6.02
C PRO A 163 -14.55 -10.49 6.96
N ARG A 164 -13.27 -10.06 6.95
CA ARG A 164 -12.82 -8.92 7.77
C ARG A 164 -13.51 -7.63 7.34
N ASN A 165 -13.59 -7.38 6.04
CA ASN A 165 -14.27 -6.21 5.48
C ASN A 165 -15.78 -6.30 5.70
N ALA A 166 -16.37 -7.49 5.63
CA ALA A 166 -17.78 -7.68 5.94
C ALA A 166 -18.11 -7.37 7.41
N ILE A 167 -17.27 -7.81 8.35
CA ILE A 167 -17.44 -7.50 9.78
C ILE A 167 -17.25 -6.00 10.02
N ALA A 168 -16.16 -5.42 9.51
CA ALA A 168 -15.88 -4.00 9.67
C ALA A 168 -16.99 -3.13 9.04
N GLY A 169 -17.46 -3.49 7.84
CA GLY A 169 -18.54 -2.79 7.15
C GLY A 169 -19.94 -3.07 7.71
N SER A 170 -20.09 -4.01 8.66
CA SER A 170 -21.35 -4.27 9.36
C SER A 170 -21.55 -3.41 10.61
N GLU A 171 -20.57 -2.57 10.94
CA GLU A 171 -20.70 -1.65 12.05
C GLU A 171 -21.78 -0.59 11.77
N PHE A 172 -22.54 -0.25 12.81
CA PHE A 172 -23.51 0.83 12.76
C PHE A 172 -23.38 1.65 14.04
N VAL A 173 -23.57 2.96 13.91
CA VAL A 173 -23.56 3.87 15.05
C VAL A 173 -25.00 4.23 15.39
N LEU A 174 -25.38 4.03 16.64
CA LEU A 174 -26.68 4.42 17.14
C LEU A 174 -26.69 5.92 17.47
N PRO A 175 -27.78 6.66 17.21
CA PRO A 175 -27.83 8.11 17.47
C PRO A 175 -27.38 8.50 18.88
N TYR A 176 -27.78 7.73 19.91
CA TYR A 176 -27.38 8.01 21.29
C TYR A 176 -25.87 7.90 21.54
N GLN A 177 -25.14 7.08 20.77
CA GLN A 177 -23.69 6.93 20.89
C GLN A 177 -22.99 8.18 20.37
N VAL A 178 -23.48 8.75 19.25
CA VAL A 178 -23.02 10.03 18.74
C VAL A 178 -23.26 11.12 19.78
N ASP A 179 -24.49 11.23 20.28
CA ASP A 179 -24.87 12.24 21.27
C ASP A 179 -24.01 12.15 22.54
N SER A 180 -23.74 10.93 23.02
CA SER A 180 -22.94 10.70 24.23
C SER A 180 -21.47 11.10 24.03
N VAL A 181 -20.86 10.73 22.90
CA VAL A 181 -19.48 11.09 22.59
C VAL A 181 -19.34 12.60 22.38
N SER A 182 -20.28 13.22 21.64
CA SER A 182 -20.31 14.67 21.47
C SER A 182 -20.48 15.40 22.79
N ALA A 183 -21.39 14.96 23.66
CA ALA A 183 -21.58 15.56 24.99
C ALA A 183 -20.32 15.44 25.87
N LEU A 184 -19.59 14.32 25.79
CA LEU A 184 -18.34 14.12 26.52
C LEU A 184 -17.19 14.96 25.98
N GLN A 185 -17.04 15.05 24.64
CA GLN A 185 -15.99 15.84 24.00
C GLN A 185 -16.20 17.35 24.17
N SER A 186 -17.45 17.80 24.15
CA SER A 186 -17.84 19.20 24.38
C SER A 186 -18.04 19.52 25.85
N GLN A 187 -17.67 18.61 26.76
CA GLN A 187 -17.81 18.87 28.20
C GLN A 187 -16.78 19.90 28.66
N GLU A 188 -17.24 21.10 28.98
CA GLU A 188 -16.42 22.10 29.65
C GLU A 188 -16.28 21.75 31.14
N ARG A 189 -15.05 21.87 31.66
CA ARG A 189 -14.76 21.68 33.09
C ARG A 189 -13.91 22.84 33.58
N SER A 190 -14.39 23.52 34.61
CA SER A 190 -13.59 24.45 35.39
C SER A 190 -12.96 23.70 36.55
N TYR A 191 -11.68 23.97 36.81
CA TYR A 191 -10.97 23.45 37.97
C TYR A 191 -10.17 24.58 38.62
N ASP A 192 -10.18 24.61 39.94
CA ASP A 192 -9.24 25.40 40.72
C ASP A 192 -8.00 24.52 40.97
N TYR A 193 -6.82 25.07 40.72
CA TYR A 193 -5.56 24.41 41.06
C TYR A 193 -4.70 25.37 41.89
N ALA A 194 -4.01 24.81 42.88
CA ALA A 194 -2.97 25.51 43.61
C ALA A 194 -1.62 24.98 43.13
N THR A 195 -0.74 25.88 42.68
CA THR A 195 0.64 25.53 42.33
C THR A 195 1.52 25.67 43.56
N TYR A 196 2.26 24.62 43.87
CA TYR A 196 3.29 24.65 44.90
C TYR A 196 4.66 24.65 44.20
N SER A 197 5.36 25.78 44.24
CA SER A 197 6.67 25.95 43.63
C SER A 197 7.75 25.51 44.63
N LEU A 198 8.49 24.46 44.29
CA LEU A 198 9.66 24.04 45.08
C LEU A 198 10.80 25.07 45.02
N ALA A 199 10.82 25.94 44.01
CA ALA A 199 11.77 27.04 43.92
C ALA A 199 11.50 28.08 45.01
N ASP A 200 10.22 28.37 45.29
CA ASP A 200 9.81 29.35 46.32
C ASP A 200 10.18 28.86 47.73
N GLU A 201 10.21 27.54 47.96
CA GLU A 201 10.67 26.94 49.21
C GLU A 201 12.21 26.83 49.27
N SER A 202 12.89 26.68 48.12
CA SER A 202 14.35 26.60 48.05
C SER A 202 15.04 27.91 48.46
N GLU A 203 14.36 29.06 48.30
CA GLU A 203 14.85 30.35 48.82
C GLU A 203 14.75 30.44 50.36
N MET A 204 13.96 29.59 51.01
CA MET A 204 13.85 29.53 52.48
C MET A 204 14.81 28.55 53.14
N THR A 205 15.52 27.73 52.37
CA THR A 205 16.47 26.74 52.91
C THR A 205 17.90 27.25 52.75
N SER A 206 18.46 27.79 53.84
CA SER A 206 19.88 28.10 53.95
C SER A 206 20.66 26.80 54.17
N VAL A 207 21.31 26.27 53.12
CA VAL A 207 22.27 25.15 53.26
C VAL A 207 23.54 25.67 53.92
N SER A 208 24.03 24.97 54.95
CA SER A 208 25.28 25.35 55.61
C SER A 208 26.51 24.93 54.81
N ASP A 209 27.63 25.63 55.00
CA ASP A 209 28.90 25.28 54.35
C ASP A 209 29.36 23.85 54.71
N ASP A 210 29.06 23.39 55.92
CA ASP A 210 29.38 22.02 56.38
C ASP A 210 28.59 20.96 55.61
N GLU A 211 27.31 21.20 55.34
CA GLU A 211 26.46 20.32 54.54
C GLU A 211 26.90 20.31 53.07
N LEU A 212 27.28 21.47 52.52
CA LEU A 212 27.85 21.57 51.18
C LEU A 212 29.16 20.79 51.07
N GLN A 213 30.03 20.90 52.08
CA GLN A 213 31.31 20.18 52.08
C GLN A 213 31.11 18.67 52.23
N ALA A 214 30.21 18.22 53.10
CA ALA A 214 29.86 16.80 53.23
C ALA A 214 29.30 16.23 51.92
N TYR A 215 28.38 16.95 51.28
CA TYR A 215 27.82 16.54 49.99
C TYR A 215 28.87 16.48 48.88
N TYR A 216 29.76 17.48 48.81
CA TYR A 216 30.87 17.48 47.87
C TYR A 216 31.81 16.29 48.10
N GLU A 217 32.11 15.96 49.36
CA GLU A 217 32.98 14.85 49.68
C GLU A 217 32.38 13.48 49.33
N GLU A 218 31.08 13.31 49.53
CA GLU A 218 30.36 12.07 49.24
C GLU A 218 30.09 11.89 47.74
N ASN A 219 30.02 12.99 46.97
CA ASN A 219 29.67 12.98 45.54
C ASN A 219 30.81 13.46 44.61
N LYS A 220 32.08 13.32 45.03
CA LYS A 220 33.26 13.84 44.27
C LYS A 220 33.29 13.43 42.80
N GLU A 221 32.83 12.23 42.46
CA GLU A 221 32.78 11.75 41.07
C GLU A 221 31.88 12.60 40.17
N SER A 222 30.76 13.10 40.71
CA SER A 222 29.81 13.98 40.00
C SER A 222 30.35 15.40 39.78
N PHE A 223 31.40 15.78 40.51
CA PHE A 223 32.07 17.08 40.38
C PHE A 223 33.40 17.00 39.62
N LYS A 224 33.77 15.82 39.11
CA LYS A 224 34.90 15.70 38.19
C LYS A 224 34.51 16.26 36.84
N THR A 225 35.36 17.12 36.28
CA THR A 225 35.21 17.53 34.90
C THR A 225 35.41 16.29 34.01
N PRO A 226 34.44 15.93 33.15
CA PRO A 226 34.63 14.84 32.20
C PRO A 226 35.82 15.15 31.29
N GLU A 227 36.39 14.13 30.65
CA GLU A 227 37.50 14.30 29.72
C GLU A 227 37.15 15.33 28.64
N GLN A 228 37.94 16.41 28.57
CA GLN A 228 37.75 17.48 27.59
C GLN A 228 38.86 17.42 26.53
N VAL A 229 38.46 17.59 25.27
CA VAL A 229 39.35 17.78 24.13
C VAL A 229 39.20 19.19 23.57
N LYS A 230 40.30 19.80 23.18
CA LYS A 230 40.29 21.14 22.57
C LYS A 230 40.16 20.99 21.05
N VAL A 231 38.99 21.32 20.53
CA VAL A 231 38.68 21.28 19.09
C VAL A 231 38.26 22.64 18.59
N ASN A 232 38.76 23.01 17.40
CA ASN A 232 38.30 24.17 16.66
C ASN A 232 37.24 23.69 15.66
N TYR A 233 36.07 24.31 15.68
CA TYR A 233 34.98 24.01 14.76
C TYR A 233 34.34 25.31 14.30
N VAL A 234 33.77 25.29 13.10
CA VAL A 234 32.95 26.38 12.59
C VAL A 234 31.51 25.92 12.64
N VAL A 235 30.69 26.61 13.44
CA VAL A 235 29.24 26.37 13.47
C VAL A 235 28.61 27.20 12.38
N ILE A 236 27.86 26.54 11.51
CA ILE A 236 27.08 27.15 10.44
C ILE A 236 25.63 26.74 10.72
N SER A 237 24.83 27.67 11.23
CA SER A 237 23.40 27.43 11.49
C SER A 237 22.56 28.07 10.38
N SER A 238 21.41 27.48 10.05
CA SER A 238 20.49 28.07 9.07
C SER A 238 20.05 29.49 9.44
N SER A 239 19.97 29.80 10.74
CA SER A 239 19.72 31.14 11.27
C SER A 239 20.77 32.18 10.86
N ASP A 240 22.02 31.77 10.62
CA ASP A 240 23.10 32.67 10.19
C ASP A 240 22.94 33.16 8.74
N PHE A 241 21.97 32.61 8.00
CA PHE A 241 21.70 32.91 6.58
C PHE A 241 20.33 33.51 6.33
N TYR A 242 19.36 33.41 7.25
CA TYR A 242 18.01 33.96 7.02
C TYR A 242 18.02 35.46 6.69
N GLY A 243 18.88 36.26 7.34
CA GLY A 243 19.02 37.69 7.03
C GLY A 243 19.90 38.02 5.81
N LYS A 244 20.53 37.01 5.19
CA LYS A 244 21.41 37.15 4.01
C LYS A 244 20.76 36.68 2.72
N VAL A 245 19.68 35.90 2.83
CA VAL A 245 18.87 35.48 1.69
C VAL A 245 17.89 36.61 1.36
N GLN A 246 18.04 37.20 0.17
CA GLN A 246 17.03 38.07 -0.40
C GLN A 246 16.09 37.21 -1.22
N VAL A 247 14.84 37.11 -0.80
CA VAL A 247 13.79 36.46 -1.59
C VAL A 247 13.19 37.51 -2.51
N THR A 248 13.20 37.23 -3.81
CA THR A 248 12.60 38.13 -4.81
C THR A 248 11.10 37.90 -4.91
N ASP A 249 10.35 38.92 -5.37
CA ASP A 249 8.91 38.80 -5.61
C ASP A 249 8.59 37.70 -6.65
N ALA A 250 9.48 37.48 -7.62
CA ALA A 250 9.34 36.42 -8.61
C ALA A 250 9.46 35.01 -7.99
N GLU A 251 10.35 34.81 -7.02
CA GLU A 251 10.49 33.55 -6.29
C GLU A 251 9.31 33.32 -5.34
N LEU A 252 8.82 34.37 -4.69
CA LEU A 252 7.58 34.31 -3.88
C LEU A 252 6.38 33.95 -4.75
N GLN A 253 6.25 34.56 -5.92
CA GLN A 253 5.16 34.29 -6.83
C GLN A 253 5.24 32.86 -7.40
N SER A 254 6.42 32.39 -7.80
CA SER A 254 6.61 31.01 -8.27
C SER A 254 6.29 29.99 -7.16
N ALA A 255 6.70 30.26 -5.92
CA ALA A 255 6.37 29.40 -4.78
C ALA A 255 4.86 29.43 -4.44
N TYR A 256 4.22 30.60 -4.56
CA TYR A 256 2.77 30.73 -4.39
C TYR A 256 2.01 29.96 -5.46
N GLU A 257 2.39 30.12 -6.74
CA GLU A 257 1.81 29.40 -7.88
C GLU A 257 1.97 27.89 -7.72
N ALA A 258 3.14 27.41 -7.29
CA ALA A 258 3.36 25.99 -7.00
C ALA A 258 2.53 25.48 -5.81
N SER A 259 2.31 26.32 -4.80
CA SER A 259 1.52 25.97 -3.61
C SER A 259 0.01 25.88 -3.92
N ILE A 260 -0.52 26.81 -4.73
CA ILE A 260 -1.94 26.79 -5.13
C ILE A 260 -2.23 25.76 -6.22
N ALA A 261 -1.24 25.35 -7.01
CA ALA A 261 -1.40 24.26 -7.98
C ALA A 261 -1.74 22.91 -7.33
N GLY A 262 -1.39 22.72 -6.05
CA GLY A 262 -1.72 21.54 -5.25
C GLY A 262 -2.95 21.67 -4.35
N LEU A 263 -3.64 22.82 -4.35
CA LEU A 263 -4.93 22.96 -3.66
C LEU A 263 -6.03 22.35 -4.54
N ALA A 264 -6.92 21.56 -3.92
CA ALA A 264 -8.02 20.87 -4.59
C ALA A 264 -8.76 21.83 -5.54
N LYS A 265 -8.72 21.50 -6.83
CA LYS A 265 -9.51 22.19 -7.85
C LYS A 265 -10.98 21.85 -7.60
N GLU A 266 -11.88 22.76 -7.98
CA GLU A 266 -13.31 22.50 -7.92
C GLU A 266 -13.62 21.24 -8.75
N GLU A 267 -14.25 20.25 -8.14
CA GLU A 267 -14.72 19.02 -8.79
C GLU A 267 -16.25 19.06 -8.91
N ARG A 268 -16.77 18.56 -10.04
CA ARG A 268 -18.21 18.41 -10.25
C ARG A 268 -18.54 17.00 -10.73
N PHE A 269 -19.56 16.40 -10.12
CA PHE A 269 -20.10 15.13 -10.59
C PHE A 269 -21.02 15.38 -11.79
N ALA A 270 -20.72 14.79 -12.95
CA ALA A 270 -21.38 15.13 -14.21
C ALA A 270 -21.71 13.92 -15.07
N SER A 271 -22.70 14.09 -15.95
CA SER A 271 -23.02 13.15 -17.02
C SER A 271 -23.08 13.88 -18.36
N HIS A 272 -22.77 13.18 -19.46
CA HIS A 272 -22.83 13.76 -20.81
C HIS A 272 -23.44 12.83 -21.86
N ILE A 273 -23.81 13.41 -22.99
CA ILE A 273 -24.16 12.70 -24.23
C ILE A 273 -23.21 13.24 -25.30
N LEU A 274 -22.20 12.44 -25.66
CA LEU A 274 -21.23 12.82 -26.69
C LEU A 274 -21.84 12.61 -28.06
N ILE A 275 -21.87 13.65 -28.89
CA ILE A 275 -22.21 13.56 -30.31
C ILE A 275 -20.94 13.86 -31.11
N ASP A 276 -20.21 12.81 -31.48
CA ASP A 276 -18.94 12.94 -32.20
C ASP A 276 -19.15 13.50 -33.63
N THR A 277 -18.29 14.40 -34.09
CA THR A 277 -18.31 14.97 -35.46
C THR A 277 -17.21 14.38 -36.36
N SER A 278 -16.51 13.33 -35.93
CA SER A 278 -15.47 12.64 -36.71
C SER A 278 -16.06 11.85 -37.88
N GLU A 279 -17.25 11.27 -37.70
CA GLU A 279 -17.95 10.46 -38.69
C GLU A 279 -19.22 11.12 -39.26
N ARG A 280 -19.51 12.37 -38.90
CA ARG A 280 -20.71 13.11 -39.33
C ARG A 280 -20.47 14.60 -39.41
N SER A 281 -21.28 15.31 -40.19
CA SER A 281 -21.15 16.77 -40.32
C SER A 281 -21.62 17.50 -39.05
N ASP A 282 -21.20 18.76 -38.89
CA ASP A 282 -21.67 19.64 -37.82
C ASP A 282 -23.21 19.80 -37.85
N GLU A 283 -23.81 19.83 -39.05
CA GLU A 283 -25.26 19.91 -39.22
C GLU A 283 -25.98 18.63 -38.77
N GLU A 284 -25.40 17.46 -39.06
CA GLU A 284 -25.95 16.17 -38.61
C GLU A 284 -25.84 16.01 -37.09
N ALA A 285 -24.69 16.39 -36.51
CA ALA A 285 -24.50 16.40 -35.07
C ALA A 285 -25.47 17.35 -34.37
N LYS A 286 -25.69 18.55 -34.93
CA LYS A 286 -26.64 19.51 -34.41
C LYS A 286 -28.08 19.00 -34.48
N ALA A 287 -28.49 18.39 -35.59
CA ALA A 287 -29.83 17.81 -35.71
C ALA A 287 -30.07 16.72 -34.65
N ARG A 288 -29.05 15.91 -34.36
CA ARG A 288 -29.12 14.87 -33.33
C ARG A 288 -29.17 15.45 -31.91
N LEU A 289 -28.42 16.52 -31.65
CA LEU A 289 -28.50 17.28 -30.40
C LEU A 289 -29.89 17.90 -30.20
N ASP A 290 -30.46 18.51 -31.25
CA ASP A 290 -31.80 19.11 -31.22
C ASP A 290 -32.88 18.04 -30.94
N GLU A 291 -32.71 16.82 -31.47
CA GLU A 291 -33.58 15.68 -31.18
C GLU A 291 -33.48 15.22 -29.71
N VAL A 292 -32.26 15.12 -29.18
CA VAL A 292 -32.02 14.80 -27.76
C VAL A 292 -32.68 15.84 -26.86
N GLN A 293 -32.52 17.13 -27.16
CA GLN A 293 -33.14 18.21 -26.39
C GLN A 293 -34.68 18.12 -26.42
N ALA A 294 -35.27 17.88 -27.60
CA ALA A 294 -36.72 17.72 -27.72
C ALA A 294 -37.25 16.51 -26.92
N LYS A 295 -36.50 15.40 -26.89
CA LYS A 295 -36.84 14.23 -26.08
C LYS A 295 -36.68 14.48 -24.58
N LEU A 296 -35.65 15.21 -24.15
CA LEU A 296 -35.49 15.67 -22.76
C LEU A 296 -36.67 16.54 -22.33
N ASP A 297 -37.05 17.51 -23.15
CA ASP A 297 -38.18 18.41 -22.87
C ASP A 297 -39.52 17.65 -22.80
N SER A 298 -39.62 16.50 -23.49
CA SER A 298 -40.78 15.60 -23.43
C SER A 298 -40.80 14.66 -22.22
N GLY A 299 -39.76 14.69 -21.39
CA GLY A 299 -39.65 13.91 -20.14
C GLY A 299 -38.96 12.55 -20.26
N VAL A 300 -38.25 12.28 -21.36
CA VAL A 300 -37.37 11.09 -21.46
C VAL A 300 -36.15 11.31 -20.55
N SER A 301 -35.69 10.26 -19.86
CA SER A 301 -34.57 10.40 -18.94
C SER A 301 -33.25 10.65 -19.68
N PHE A 302 -32.36 11.45 -19.08
CA PHE A 302 -31.03 11.71 -19.64
C PHE A 302 -30.23 10.42 -19.81
N ALA A 303 -30.36 9.47 -18.88
CA ALA A 303 -29.66 8.19 -18.94
C ALA A 303 -30.10 7.32 -20.12
N ASP A 304 -31.40 7.28 -20.42
CA ASP A 304 -31.91 6.54 -21.59
C ASP A 304 -31.41 7.17 -22.90
N LEU A 305 -31.41 8.51 -22.95
CA LEU A 305 -30.89 9.24 -24.10
C LEU A 305 -29.38 9.08 -24.24
N ALA A 306 -28.62 8.99 -23.15
CA ALA A 306 -27.20 8.69 -23.20
C ALA A 306 -26.93 7.30 -23.81
N ALA A 307 -27.69 6.28 -23.40
CA ALA A 307 -27.55 4.94 -23.95
C ALA A 307 -27.84 4.89 -25.47
N GLU A 308 -28.87 5.62 -25.91
CA GLU A 308 -29.34 5.65 -27.30
C GLU A 308 -28.48 6.56 -28.20
N TYR A 309 -28.12 7.76 -27.74
CA TYR A 309 -27.55 8.83 -28.56
C TYR A 309 -26.07 9.09 -28.34
N SER A 310 -25.49 8.76 -27.18
CA SER A 310 -24.08 9.03 -26.91
C SER A 310 -23.17 8.10 -27.71
N ASP A 311 -22.17 8.68 -28.35
CA ASP A 311 -21.07 7.96 -29.01
C ASP A 311 -19.90 7.68 -28.05
N ASP A 312 -19.95 8.19 -26.82
CA ASP A 312 -18.97 7.83 -25.80
C ASP A 312 -19.24 6.43 -25.27
N ILE A 313 -18.49 5.45 -25.79
CA ILE A 313 -18.59 4.04 -25.42
C ILE A 313 -18.34 3.81 -23.92
N GLY A 314 -17.53 4.67 -23.28
CA GLY A 314 -17.15 4.54 -21.87
C GLY A 314 -18.28 4.88 -20.91
N SER A 315 -19.12 5.88 -21.24
CA SER A 315 -20.17 6.37 -20.35
C SER A 315 -21.60 6.08 -20.84
N LYS A 316 -21.82 5.84 -22.13
CA LYS A 316 -23.18 5.69 -22.70
C LYS A 316 -24.05 4.64 -22.00
N ASN A 317 -23.45 3.51 -21.60
CA ASN A 317 -24.18 2.41 -20.95
C ASN A 317 -24.35 2.62 -19.43
N ASP A 318 -23.76 3.67 -18.87
CA ASP A 318 -23.90 4.10 -17.46
C ASP A 318 -24.59 5.47 -17.39
N GLY A 319 -25.59 5.70 -18.24
CA GLY A 319 -26.36 6.94 -18.25
C GLY A 319 -25.56 8.21 -18.58
N GLY A 320 -24.42 8.07 -19.25
CA GLY A 320 -23.52 9.17 -19.58
C GLY A 320 -22.63 9.61 -18.43
N ASN A 321 -22.59 8.88 -17.32
CA ASN A 321 -21.85 9.22 -16.11
C ASN A 321 -20.33 9.35 -16.36
N LEU A 322 -19.77 10.49 -16.00
CA LEU A 322 -18.34 10.78 -16.06
C LEU A 322 -17.65 10.72 -14.69
N GLY A 323 -18.41 10.58 -13.60
CA GLY A 323 -17.88 10.69 -12.26
C GLY A 323 -17.56 12.14 -11.87
N TYR A 324 -16.59 12.31 -10.95
CA TYR A 324 -16.09 13.63 -10.56
C TYR A 324 -15.09 14.13 -11.60
N ILE A 325 -15.33 15.35 -12.09
CA ILE A 325 -14.51 16.01 -13.10
C ILE A 325 -13.90 17.26 -12.48
N GLU A 326 -12.58 17.31 -12.46
CA GLU A 326 -11.81 18.48 -12.05
C GLU A 326 -11.82 19.55 -13.15
N LYS A 327 -11.88 20.82 -12.76
CA LYS A 327 -11.70 21.92 -13.71
C LYS A 327 -10.33 21.85 -14.38
N GLY A 328 -10.29 21.78 -15.70
CA GLY A 328 -9.09 21.67 -16.53
C GLY A 328 -8.74 20.23 -16.94
N SER A 329 -9.61 19.24 -16.67
CA SER A 329 -9.35 17.83 -16.98
C SER A 329 -9.81 17.37 -18.37
N ILE A 330 -10.72 18.11 -19.02
CA ILE A 330 -11.24 17.78 -20.36
C ILE A 330 -10.80 18.85 -21.38
N ASP A 331 -11.59 19.90 -21.56
CA ASP A 331 -11.28 21.02 -22.45
C ASP A 331 -11.99 22.29 -21.99
N GLU A 332 -11.50 23.44 -22.43
CA GLU A 332 -11.99 24.76 -22.00
C GLU A 332 -13.49 24.97 -22.27
N ALA A 333 -14.02 24.50 -23.39
CA ALA A 333 -15.42 24.71 -23.74
C ALA A 333 -16.35 23.80 -22.92
N PHE A 334 -15.93 22.57 -22.63
CA PHE A 334 -16.65 21.67 -21.72
C PHE A 334 -16.61 22.20 -20.28
N ASP A 335 -15.44 22.62 -19.81
CA ASP A 335 -15.27 23.15 -18.46
C ASP A 335 -16.09 24.41 -18.23
N ASP A 336 -16.07 25.37 -19.15
CA ASP A 336 -16.86 26.60 -19.01
C ASP A 336 -18.36 26.31 -18.93
N ALA A 337 -18.84 25.30 -19.67
CA ALA A 337 -20.21 24.85 -19.58
C ALA A 337 -20.48 24.20 -18.21
N LEU A 338 -19.73 23.15 -17.85
CA LEU A 338 -19.94 22.38 -16.62
C LEU A 338 -19.84 23.26 -15.36
N PHE A 339 -18.86 24.15 -15.29
CA PHE A 339 -18.60 24.98 -14.12
C PHE A 339 -19.49 26.24 -14.03
N SER A 340 -20.22 26.58 -15.09
CA SER A 340 -21.24 27.63 -15.07
C SER A 340 -22.65 27.11 -14.82
N MET A 341 -22.82 25.79 -14.66
CA MET A 341 -24.12 25.17 -14.46
C MET A 341 -24.57 25.17 -13.00
N GLU A 342 -25.88 25.26 -12.79
CA GLU A 342 -26.51 24.90 -11.52
C GLU A 342 -26.70 23.38 -11.42
N LYS A 343 -26.94 22.88 -10.20
CA LYS A 343 -27.20 21.46 -9.99
C LYS A 343 -28.43 21.03 -10.80
N ASP A 344 -28.30 19.90 -11.50
CA ASP A 344 -29.35 19.30 -12.36
C ASP A 344 -29.70 20.14 -13.61
N GLU A 345 -28.95 21.20 -13.92
CA GLU A 345 -29.06 21.92 -15.19
C GLU A 345 -28.54 21.05 -16.35
N VAL A 346 -29.09 21.23 -17.55
CA VAL A 346 -28.59 20.63 -18.79
C VAL A 346 -28.16 21.74 -19.74
N LYS A 347 -26.91 21.69 -20.21
CA LYS A 347 -26.39 22.62 -21.24
C LYS A 347 -25.73 21.84 -22.37
N SER A 348 -25.78 22.43 -23.56
CA SER A 348 -24.99 21.99 -24.70
C SER A 348 -23.70 22.80 -24.80
N ALA A 349 -22.57 22.14 -25.07
CA ALA A 349 -21.30 22.77 -25.38
C ALA A 349 -20.73 22.16 -26.67
N LYS A 350 -20.05 22.98 -27.48
CA LYS A 350 -19.27 22.49 -28.61
C LYS A 350 -17.80 22.52 -28.22
N SER A 351 -17.21 21.34 -28.06
CA SER A 351 -15.80 21.16 -27.76
C SER A 351 -15.03 20.70 -29.00
N PRO A 352 -13.78 21.18 -29.21
CA PRO A 352 -12.90 20.60 -30.22
C PRO A 352 -12.47 19.19 -29.78
N ILE A 353 -12.61 18.20 -30.67
CA ILE A 353 -12.20 16.80 -30.43
C ILE A 353 -10.76 16.77 -29.89
N TRP A 354 -10.59 16.38 -28.62
CA TRP A 354 -9.30 16.12 -28.00
C TRP A 354 -8.92 14.65 -28.19
N LEU A 355 -8.05 14.39 -29.17
CA LEU A 355 -7.16 13.24 -29.14
C LEU A 355 -5.78 13.76 -28.70
N SER A 356 -5.57 13.93 -27.39
CA SER A 356 -4.20 13.96 -26.87
C SER A 356 -3.89 12.60 -26.26
N PHE A 357 -3.00 11.87 -26.93
CA PHE A 357 -2.09 10.99 -26.23
C PHE A 357 -0.79 11.76 -26.15
N ASP A 358 -0.40 12.19 -24.95
CA ASP A 358 0.98 12.52 -24.60
C ASP A 358 1.32 11.86 -23.25
#